data_AF-A0A2V8A7Y8-F1
#
_entry.id   AF-A0A2V8A7Y8-F1
#
_cell.length_a   1.000
_cell.length_b   1.000
_cell.length_c   1.000
_cell.angle_alpha   90.00
_cell.angle_beta   90.00
_cell.angle_gamma   90.00
#
_symmetry.space_group_name_H-M   'P 1'
#
loop_
_entity.id
_entity.type
_entity.pdbx_description
1 polymer ?
#
loop_
_entity_poly.entity_id
_entity_poly.type
_entity_poly.pdbx_seq_one_letter_code
_entity_poly.pdbx_strand_id
1 'polypeptide(L)'
;GLSGVAPKAFLGNYNVFPGQTGSATSHDIAQAVEDAVKDGMDVINMSLGGGIAGFQDQLTVAVNRAVDAGVVAAVAAGNAGPGANTVASPGQAENAITAAASTNKHFFGVLVHVGAASFGAAAGDFNAYVPAVTATLANWNNSAAGTANGAATQACTAVAAGTHAGRIVVIDRGTCTFSTK
;
A
#
# COMPACT_ATOMS: atom_id res chain seq x y z
N GLY A 1 -8.63 -8.56 -18.92
CA GLY A 1 -8.34 -9.20 -17.62
C GLY A 1 -6.99 -8.71 -17.12
N LEU A 2 -6.78 -8.74 -15.80
CA LEU A 2 -5.45 -8.51 -15.21
C LEU A 2 -4.69 -9.84 -15.17
N SER A 3 -3.39 -9.82 -15.42
CA SER A 3 -2.51 -10.98 -15.34
C SER A 3 -1.28 -10.61 -14.53
N GLY A 4 -0.88 -11.50 -13.61
CA GLY A 4 0.40 -11.40 -12.93
C GLY A 4 1.58 -11.71 -13.87
N VAL A 5 2.80 -11.57 -13.35
CA VAL A 5 4.04 -11.86 -14.08
C VAL A 5 4.17 -13.35 -14.44
N ALA A 6 3.74 -14.24 -13.55
CA ALA A 6 3.76 -15.70 -13.73
C ALA A 6 2.36 -16.32 -13.54
N PRO A 7 1.41 -16.11 -14.48
CA PRO A 7 0.00 -16.46 -14.29
C PRO A 7 -0.31 -17.96 -14.27
N LYS A 8 0.68 -18.81 -14.59
CA LYS A 8 0.55 -20.28 -14.60
C LYS A 8 1.29 -20.95 -13.43
N ALA A 9 1.92 -20.18 -12.55
CA ALA A 9 2.60 -20.72 -11.37
C ALA A 9 1.58 -21.29 -10.38
N PHE A 10 1.98 -22.33 -9.64
CA PHE A 10 1.24 -22.77 -8.46
C PHE A 10 1.47 -21.78 -7.32
N LEU A 11 0.47 -21.59 -6.47
CA LEU A 11 0.52 -20.66 -5.34
C LEU A 11 0.47 -21.43 -4.02
N GLY A 12 1.52 -21.30 -3.21
CA GLY A 12 1.51 -21.58 -1.78
C GLY A 12 1.08 -20.34 -1.00
N ASN A 13 0.19 -20.50 -0.01
CA ASN A 13 -0.27 -19.40 0.83
C ASN A 13 0.05 -19.67 2.30
N TYR A 14 0.97 -18.87 2.84
CA TYR A 14 1.44 -18.96 4.22
C TYR A 14 0.97 -17.71 4.98
N ASN A 15 -0.15 -17.84 5.70
CA ASN A 15 -0.68 -16.70 6.45
C ASN A 15 0.04 -16.53 7.80
N VAL A 16 0.83 -15.47 7.90
CA VAL A 16 1.61 -15.11 9.10
C VAL A 16 0.97 -13.97 9.90
N PHE A 17 -0.08 -13.33 9.38
CA PHE A 17 -0.77 -12.23 10.04
C PHE A 17 -2.03 -12.75 10.74
N PRO A 18 -2.08 -12.77 12.08
CA PRO A 18 -3.30 -13.13 12.79
C PRO A 18 -4.33 -12.01 12.56
N GLY A 19 -5.53 -12.36 12.10
CA GLY A 19 -6.53 -11.39 11.61
C GLY A 19 -7.04 -10.35 12.61
N GLN A 20 -6.62 -10.41 13.87
CA GLN A 20 -6.96 -9.42 14.91
C GLN A 20 -5.89 -8.33 15.08
N THR A 21 -4.70 -8.50 14.47
CA THR A 21 -3.58 -7.55 14.57
C THR A 21 -2.99 -7.30 13.20
N GLY A 22 -2.68 -6.05 12.87
CA GLY A 22 -1.97 -5.69 11.63
C GLY A 22 -0.46 -6.01 11.63
N SER A 23 -0.04 -7.02 12.40
CA SER A 23 1.36 -7.36 12.65
C SER A 23 1.57 -8.88 12.70
N ALA A 24 2.76 -9.33 12.34
CA ALA A 24 3.20 -10.73 12.44
C ALA A 24 4.49 -10.81 13.27
N THR A 25 4.70 -11.91 13.98
CA THR A 25 5.94 -12.10 14.73
C THR A 25 7.05 -12.60 13.81
N SER A 26 8.31 -12.25 14.10
CA SER A 26 9.46 -12.78 13.34
C SER A 26 9.56 -14.31 13.41
N HIS A 27 9.04 -14.91 14.49
CA HIS A 27 8.97 -16.36 14.65
C HIS A 27 8.04 -16.99 13.61
N ASP A 28 6.80 -16.50 13.50
CA ASP A 28 5.81 -17.07 12.59
C ASP A 28 6.22 -16.89 11.11
N ILE A 29 6.83 -15.74 10.79
CA ILE A 29 7.37 -15.49 9.46
C ILE A 29 8.54 -16.43 9.14
N ALA A 30 9.48 -16.61 10.07
CA ALA A 30 10.62 -17.52 9.85
C ALA A 30 10.14 -18.97 9.66
N GLN A 31 9.16 -19.41 10.46
CA GLN A 31 8.57 -20.74 10.30
C GLN A 31 7.90 -20.89 8.92
N ALA A 32 7.13 -19.89 8.47
CA ALA A 32 6.53 -19.91 7.14
C ALA A 32 7.57 -19.98 6.01
N VAL A 33 8.72 -19.31 6.16
CA VAL A 33 9.84 -19.42 5.20
C VAL A 33 10.41 -20.84 5.19
N GLU A 34 10.62 -21.45 6.35
CA GLU A 34 11.07 -22.84 6.42
C GLU A 34 10.08 -23.82 5.80
N ASP A 35 8.78 -23.63 6.06
CA ASP A 35 7.72 -24.49 5.52
C ASP A 35 7.64 -24.34 4.00
N ALA A 36 7.78 -23.12 3.45
CA ALA A 36 7.86 -22.90 2.01
C ALA A 36 9.06 -23.61 1.36
N VAL A 37 10.23 -23.62 2.02
CA VAL A 37 11.39 -24.37 1.54
C VAL A 37 11.13 -25.88 1.57
N LYS A 38 10.56 -26.40 2.67
CA LYS A 38 10.22 -27.83 2.83
C LYS A 38 9.19 -28.30 1.81
N ASP A 39 8.23 -27.45 1.48
CA ASP A 39 7.19 -27.70 0.47
C ASP A 39 7.73 -27.63 -0.97
N GLY A 40 8.99 -27.24 -1.17
CA GLY A 40 9.65 -27.20 -2.46
C GLY A 40 9.27 -25.99 -3.31
N MET A 41 8.95 -24.85 -2.68
CA MET A 41 8.66 -23.61 -3.40
C MET A 41 9.92 -23.06 -4.09
N ASP A 42 9.80 -22.68 -5.37
CA ASP A 42 10.90 -22.10 -6.13
C ASP A 42 11.16 -20.61 -5.79
N VAL A 43 10.10 -19.90 -5.39
CA VAL A 43 10.12 -18.45 -5.12
C VAL A 43 9.28 -18.12 -3.89
N ILE A 44 9.82 -17.28 -3.01
CA ILE A 44 9.11 -16.70 -1.87
C ILE A 44 8.98 -15.19 -2.08
N ASN A 45 7.75 -14.66 -2.00
CA ASN A 45 7.48 -13.24 -1.99
C ASN A 45 7.06 -12.79 -0.58
N MET A 46 7.84 -11.90 0.03
CA MET A 46 7.58 -11.30 1.33
C MET A 46 7.32 -9.80 1.19
N SER A 47 6.06 -9.46 0.90
CA SER A 47 5.57 -8.08 0.91
C SER A 47 5.25 -7.61 2.33
N LEU A 48 6.21 -7.79 3.22
CA LEU A 48 6.16 -7.44 4.63
C LEU A 48 7.49 -6.84 5.05
N GLY A 49 7.50 -6.19 6.20
CA GLY A 49 8.73 -5.72 6.81
C GLY A 49 8.45 -5.11 8.17
N GLY A 50 9.47 -5.10 9.02
CA GLY A 50 9.36 -4.61 10.39
C GLY A 50 10.65 -4.03 10.93
N GLY A 51 10.65 -3.85 12.25
CA GLY A 51 11.82 -3.36 12.99
C GLY A 51 13.04 -4.27 12.80
N ILE A 52 14.21 -3.68 12.99
CA ILE A 52 15.51 -4.33 12.79
C ILE A 52 16.06 -4.70 14.15
N ALA A 53 16.59 -5.91 14.30
CA ALA A 53 17.28 -6.36 15.51
C ALA A 53 18.76 -6.67 15.21
N GLY A 54 19.48 -5.66 14.71
CA GLY A 54 20.84 -5.80 14.19
C GLY A 54 20.89 -6.25 12.72
N PHE A 55 22.09 -6.39 12.17
CA PHE A 55 22.30 -6.78 10.76
C PHE A 55 21.90 -8.23 10.45
N GLN A 56 21.94 -9.09 11.46
CA GLN A 56 21.61 -10.52 11.37
C GLN A 56 20.47 -10.84 12.33
N ASP A 57 19.30 -10.27 12.06
CA ASP A 57 18.11 -10.65 12.80
C ASP A 57 17.55 -11.99 12.31
N GLN A 58 16.58 -12.51 13.05
CA GLN A 58 15.99 -13.81 12.78
C GLN A 58 15.47 -13.96 11.34
N LEU A 59 14.87 -12.90 10.77
CA LEU A 59 14.31 -12.97 9.44
C LEU A 59 15.38 -12.88 8.36
N THR A 60 16.41 -12.04 8.53
CA THR A 60 17.49 -11.98 7.55
C THR A 60 18.25 -13.30 7.47
N VAL A 61 18.46 -13.98 8.61
CA VAL A 61 19.04 -15.32 8.65
C VAL A 61 18.14 -16.36 7.97
N ALA A 62 16.84 -16.35 8.25
CA ALA A 62 15.90 -17.29 7.64
C ALA A 62 15.86 -17.12 6.11
N VAL A 63 15.83 -15.88 5.62
CA VAL A 63 15.80 -15.56 4.20
C VAL A 63 17.10 -15.96 3.51
N ASN A 64 18.26 -15.62 4.08
CA ASN A 64 19.54 -16.04 3.52
C ASN A 64 19.63 -17.56 3.39
N ARG A 65 19.20 -18.32 4.41
CA ARG A 65 19.19 -19.78 4.39
C ARG A 65 18.22 -20.37 3.36
N ALA A 66 17.07 -19.73 3.15
CA ALA A 66 16.14 -20.15 2.09
C ALA A 66 16.78 -19.98 0.70
N VAL A 67 17.51 -18.88 0.49
CA VAL A 67 18.26 -18.67 -0.75
C VAL A 67 19.40 -19.66 -0.92
N ASP A 68 20.14 -19.96 0.15
CA ASP A 68 21.18 -20.99 0.13
C ASP A 68 20.62 -22.39 -0.18
N ALA A 69 19.35 -22.64 0.16
CA ALA A 69 18.62 -23.86 -0.19
C ALA A 69 18.08 -23.88 -1.63
N GLY A 70 18.31 -22.82 -2.41
CA GLY A 70 17.94 -22.72 -3.83
C GLY A 70 16.64 -21.96 -4.11
N VAL A 71 16.02 -21.34 -3.11
CA VAL A 71 14.77 -20.59 -3.27
C VAL A 71 15.04 -19.11 -3.57
N VAL A 72 14.38 -18.53 -4.58
CA VAL A 72 14.51 -17.08 -4.82
C VAL A 72 13.64 -16.31 -3.82
N ALA A 73 14.23 -15.43 -3.03
CA ALA A 73 13.50 -14.58 -2.09
C ALA A 73 13.35 -13.14 -2.61
N ALA A 74 12.11 -12.71 -2.87
CA ALA A 74 11.76 -11.33 -3.18
C ALA A 74 11.16 -10.65 -1.94
N VAL A 75 11.75 -9.54 -1.49
CA VAL A 75 11.40 -8.89 -0.21
C VAL A 75 11.15 -7.41 -0.43
N ALA A 76 10.16 -6.83 0.26
CA ALA A 76 9.95 -5.38 0.22
C ALA A 76 11.05 -4.64 1.00
N ALA A 77 11.55 -3.51 0.44
CA ALA A 77 12.45 -2.62 1.18
C ALA A 77 11.75 -1.95 2.39
N GLY A 78 10.43 -1.78 2.32
CA GLY A 78 9.63 -1.06 3.30
C GLY A 78 9.29 0.38 2.87
N ASN A 79 8.34 0.98 3.58
CA ASN A 79 7.76 2.29 3.25
C ASN A 79 8.17 3.41 4.22
N ALA A 80 9.23 3.20 5.02
CA ALA A 80 9.67 4.13 6.05
C ALA A 80 10.61 5.24 5.55
N GLY A 81 10.89 5.29 4.24
CA GLY A 81 11.69 6.33 3.61
C GLY A 81 11.12 7.75 3.77
N PRO A 82 11.80 8.79 3.27
CA PRO A 82 13.00 8.75 2.41
C PRO A 82 14.33 8.90 3.16
N GLY A 83 14.31 8.87 4.50
CA GLY A 83 15.54 8.99 5.30
C GLY A 83 16.56 7.89 5.02
N ALA A 84 17.82 8.13 5.36
CA ALA A 84 18.87 7.11 5.30
C ALA A 84 18.54 5.93 6.23
N ASN A 85 19.01 4.72 5.89
CA ASN A 85 18.87 3.50 6.69
C ASN A 85 17.41 3.13 7.02
N THR A 86 16.50 3.27 6.05
CA THR A 86 15.07 2.98 6.19
C THR A 86 14.64 1.63 5.62
N VAL A 87 15.60 0.81 5.15
CA VAL A 87 15.32 -0.57 4.70
C VAL A 87 14.97 -1.43 5.90
N ALA A 88 13.77 -1.99 5.92
CA ALA A 88 13.27 -2.84 7.00
C ALA A 88 13.83 -4.27 6.92
N SER A 89 13.74 -5.03 8.00
CA SER A 89 13.90 -6.48 7.96
C SER A 89 12.64 -7.13 7.39
N PRO A 90 12.71 -8.16 6.51
CA PRO A 90 13.91 -8.88 6.06
C PRO A 90 14.63 -8.29 4.84
N GLY A 91 14.28 -7.10 4.36
CA GLY A 91 14.90 -6.48 3.18
C GLY A 91 16.40 -6.21 3.29
N GLN A 92 17.02 -6.40 4.46
CA GLN A 92 18.47 -6.33 4.67
C GLN A 92 19.20 -7.66 4.49
N ALA A 93 18.48 -8.76 4.21
CA ALA A 93 19.10 -10.04 3.90
C ALA A 93 20.00 -9.92 2.67
N GLU A 94 21.26 -10.32 2.82
CA GLU A 94 22.32 -10.21 1.79
C GLU A 94 21.95 -10.92 0.48
N ASN A 95 21.30 -12.09 0.59
CA ASN A 95 21.01 -12.94 -0.56
C ASN A 95 19.61 -12.67 -1.15
N ALA A 96 18.85 -11.73 -0.59
CA ALA A 96 17.50 -11.42 -1.06
C ALA A 96 17.48 -10.42 -2.22
N ILE A 97 16.46 -10.52 -3.07
CA ILE A 97 16.10 -9.46 -4.02
C ILE A 97 15.20 -8.47 -3.29
N THR A 98 15.78 -7.39 -2.79
CA THR A 98 15.04 -6.34 -2.08
C THR A 98 14.50 -5.29 -3.04
N ALA A 99 13.16 -5.19 -3.11
CA ALA A 99 12.46 -4.32 -4.04
C ALA A 99 12.10 -2.96 -3.41
N ALA A 100 12.58 -1.88 -4.06
CA ALA A 100 12.11 -0.52 -3.83
C ALA A 100 10.90 -0.19 -4.72
N ALA A 101 10.21 0.91 -4.44
CA ALA A 101 9.05 1.36 -5.20
C ALA A 101 9.38 2.56 -6.11
N SER A 102 8.79 2.55 -7.30
CA SER A 102 8.73 3.71 -8.20
C SER A 102 7.32 3.87 -8.74
N THR A 103 6.95 5.09 -9.16
CA THR A 103 5.61 5.36 -9.68
C THR A 103 5.58 5.26 -11.21
N ASN A 104 4.64 4.47 -11.72
CA ASN A 104 4.31 4.42 -13.15
C ASN A 104 3.20 5.45 -13.45
N LYS A 105 3.27 6.11 -14.62
CA LYS A 105 2.21 7.03 -15.09
C LYS A 105 0.94 6.31 -15.53
N HIS A 106 1.01 5.01 -15.81
CA HIS A 106 -0.14 4.18 -16.11
C HIS A 106 -0.77 3.70 -14.80
N PHE A 107 -2.06 3.96 -14.62
CA PHE A 107 -2.84 3.45 -13.50
C PHE A 107 -4.20 2.96 -13.97
N PHE A 108 -4.75 1.98 -13.24
CA PHE A 108 -6.15 1.61 -13.36
C PHE A 108 -6.95 2.50 -12.44
N GLY A 109 -7.95 3.18 -13.00
CA GLY A 109 -8.73 4.14 -12.27
C GLY A 109 -10.12 4.33 -12.85
N VAL A 110 -10.87 5.21 -12.22
CA VAL A 110 -12.14 5.71 -12.72
C VAL A 110 -11.94 7.06 -13.41
N LEU A 111 -12.78 7.36 -14.39
CA LEU A 111 -12.82 8.70 -14.98
C LEU A 111 -13.74 9.59 -14.15
N VAL A 112 -13.24 10.78 -13.82
CA VAL A 112 -14.00 11.85 -13.19
C VAL A 112 -14.15 12.97 -14.21
N HIS A 113 -15.39 13.35 -14.50
CA HIS A 113 -15.71 14.43 -15.42
C HIS A 113 -16.00 15.72 -14.65
N VAL A 114 -15.34 16.81 -15.04
CA VAL A 114 -15.58 18.15 -14.47
C VAL A 114 -15.79 19.12 -15.64
N GLY A 115 -17.05 19.44 -15.91
CA GLY A 115 -17.42 20.17 -17.13
C GLY A 115 -16.99 19.39 -18.37
N ALA A 116 -16.20 20.03 -19.24
CA ALA A 116 -15.64 19.40 -20.44
C ALA A 116 -14.34 18.61 -20.19
N ALA A 117 -13.74 18.72 -18.99
CA ALA A 117 -12.48 18.06 -18.66
C ALA A 117 -12.71 16.66 -18.08
N SER A 118 -11.75 15.76 -18.32
CA SER A 118 -11.74 14.42 -17.74
C SER A 118 -10.42 14.18 -17.01
N PHE A 119 -10.51 13.67 -15.80
CA PHE A 119 -9.38 13.31 -14.96
C PHE A 119 -9.44 11.83 -14.66
N GLY A 120 -8.31 11.14 -14.69
CA GLY A 120 -8.25 9.80 -14.13
C GLY A 120 -8.05 9.90 -12.62
N ALA A 121 -8.80 9.12 -11.86
CA ALA A 121 -8.71 9.01 -10.41
C ALA A 121 -8.46 7.56 -10.00
N ALA A 122 -7.58 7.34 -9.03
CA ALA A 122 -7.44 6.02 -8.42
C ALA A 122 -8.73 5.66 -7.65
N ALA A 123 -9.15 4.39 -7.72
CA ALA A 123 -10.21 3.91 -6.84
C ALA A 123 -9.69 3.86 -5.40
N GLY A 124 -10.51 4.32 -4.44
CA GLY A 124 -10.22 4.17 -3.01
C GLY A 124 -10.71 2.81 -2.48
N ASP A 125 -10.67 2.64 -1.16
CA ASP A 125 -11.18 1.43 -0.48
C ASP A 125 -12.70 1.28 -0.54
N PHE A 126 -13.41 2.31 -1.01
CA PHE A 126 -14.86 2.32 -1.13
C PHE A 126 -15.29 1.96 -2.55
N ASN A 127 -16.40 1.22 -2.64
CA ASN A 127 -17.05 0.94 -3.91
C ASN A 127 -17.38 2.25 -4.65
N ALA A 128 -17.19 2.24 -5.97
CA ALA A 128 -17.68 3.31 -6.81
C ALA A 128 -19.21 3.41 -6.69
N TYR A 129 -19.74 4.63 -6.67
CA TYR A 129 -21.18 4.85 -6.69
C TYR A 129 -21.77 4.40 -8.02
N VAL A 130 -22.86 3.62 -7.96
CA VAL A 130 -23.62 3.18 -9.13
C VAL A 130 -25.11 3.49 -8.88
N PRO A 131 -25.73 4.43 -9.62
CA PRO A 131 -25.15 5.23 -10.71
C PRO A 131 -24.11 6.24 -10.20
N ALA A 132 -23.26 6.73 -11.11
CA ALA A 132 -22.25 7.72 -10.78
C ALA A 132 -22.90 9.00 -10.20
N VAL A 133 -22.35 9.50 -9.09
CA VAL A 133 -22.84 10.74 -8.47
C VAL A 133 -22.41 11.94 -9.31
N THR A 134 -23.37 12.80 -9.64
CA THR A 134 -23.12 14.09 -10.30
C THR A 134 -23.60 15.20 -9.39
N ALA A 135 -22.69 16.10 -9.00
CA ALA A 135 -23.02 17.27 -8.19
C ALA A 135 -22.02 18.40 -8.46
N THR A 136 -22.36 19.61 -8.01
CA THR A 136 -21.44 20.75 -8.10
C THR A 136 -20.27 20.57 -7.13
N LEU A 137 -19.05 20.85 -7.59
CA LEU A 137 -17.86 20.81 -6.75
C LEU A 137 -17.87 21.95 -5.71
N ALA A 138 -17.32 21.68 -4.55
CA ALA A 138 -17.04 22.65 -3.50
C ALA A 138 -15.69 22.34 -2.83
N ASN A 139 -14.99 23.37 -2.34
CA ASN A 139 -13.84 23.17 -1.45
C ASN A 139 -14.29 23.02 0.01
N TRP A 140 -13.49 22.32 0.82
CA TRP A 140 -13.79 22.09 2.24
C TRP A 140 -14.11 23.36 3.04
N ASN A 141 -13.32 24.41 2.85
CA ASN A 141 -13.49 25.69 3.55
C ASN A 141 -14.56 26.61 2.94
N ASN A 142 -15.27 26.14 1.91
CA ASN A 142 -16.28 26.89 1.17
C ASN A 142 -15.80 28.27 0.63
N SER A 143 -14.48 28.47 0.48
CA SER A 143 -13.92 29.77 0.11
C SER A 143 -13.90 30.01 -1.41
N ALA A 144 -14.21 29.00 -2.22
CA ALA A 144 -14.38 29.10 -3.66
C ALA A 144 -15.19 27.92 -4.22
N ALA A 145 -15.93 28.17 -5.30
CA ALA A 145 -16.36 27.12 -6.21
C ALA A 145 -15.18 26.74 -7.12
N GLY A 146 -14.67 25.51 -7.04
CA GLY A 146 -13.53 25.08 -7.85
C GLY A 146 -12.79 23.87 -7.30
N THR A 147 -11.65 23.57 -7.91
CA THR A 147 -10.69 22.54 -7.45
C THR A 147 -9.96 23.02 -6.19
N ALA A 148 -9.70 22.11 -5.25
CA ALA A 148 -8.92 22.40 -4.06
C ALA A 148 -7.49 22.86 -4.43
N ASN A 149 -6.97 23.88 -3.73
CA ASN A 149 -5.62 24.37 -3.94
C ASN A 149 -5.07 25.02 -2.66
N GLY A 150 -4.36 24.23 -1.85
CA GLY A 150 -3.58 24.67 -0.70
C GLY A 150 -4.02 24.07 0.64
N ALA A 151 -3.11 24.16 1.62
CA ALA A 151 -3.23 23.54 2.95
C ALA A 151 -4.54 23.86 3.71
N ALA A 152 -5.19 24.98 3.41
CA ALA A 152 -6.48 25.38 4.00
C ALA A 152 -7.67 24.50 3.59
N THR A 153 -7.47 23.53 2.70
CA THR A 153 -8.52 22.63 2.18
C THR A 153 -8.35 21.16 2.60
N GLN A 154 -7.50 20.87 3.59
CA GLN A 154 -7.16 19.50 4.01
C GLN A 154 -8.21 18.81 4.90
N ALA A 155 -9.28 19.47 5.30
CA ALA A 155 -10.38 18.89 6.10
C ALA A 155 -9.96 18.15 7.39
N CYS A 156 -8.95 18.66 8.09
CA CYS A 156 -8.51 18.05 9.36
C CYS A 156 -9.32 18.53 10.59
N THR A 157 -10.30 19.41 10.39
CA THR A 157 -11.20 19.92 11.43
C THR A 157 -12.63 19.89 10.90
N ALA A 158 -13.57 19.40 11.69
CA ALA A 158 -14.98 19.30 11.31
C ALA A 158 -15.60 20.67 10.95
N VAL A 159 -16.54 20.66 10.01
CA VAL A 159 -17.42 21.80 9.68
C VAL A 159 -18.83 21.55 10.19
N ALA A 160 -19.63 22.61 10.27
CA ALA A 160 -21.03 22.49 10.66
C ALA A 160 -21.80 21.55 9.72
N ALA A 161 -22.70 20.75 10.28
CA ALA A 161 -23.56 19.87 9.51
C ALA A 161 -24.35 20.67 8.45
N GLY A 162 -24.49 20.10 7.25
CA GLY A 162 -25.20 20.74 6.14
C GLY A 162 -24.38 21.75 5.33
N THR A 163 -23.16 22.11 5.75
CA THR A 163 -22.29 23.06 5.01
C THR A 163 -22.08 22.64 3.54
N HIS A 164 -22.02 21.35 3.25
CA HIS A 164 -21.76 20.80 1.92
C HIS A 164 -22.93 19.98 1.35
N ALA A 165 -24.15 20.23 1.83
CA ALA A 165 -25.33 19.49 1.38
C ALA A 165 -25.49 19.55 -0.16
N GLY A 166 -25.61 18.38 -0.80
CA GLY A 166 -25.80 18.25 -2.24
C GLY A 166 -24.59 18.62 -3.10
N ARG A 167 -23.39 18.69 -2.52
CA ARG A 167 -22.13 19.00 -3.22
C ARG A 167 -21.18 17.80 -3.17
N ILE A 168 -20.26 17.74 -4.13
CA ILE A 168 -19.04 16.90 -4.03
C ILE A 168 -17.93 17.79 -3.49
N VAL A 169 -17.33 17.42 -2.37
CA VAL A 169 -16.26 18.21 -1.74
C VAL A 169 -14.91 17.72 -2.22
N VAL A 170 -14.12 18.63 -2.79
CA VAL A 170 -12.72 18.39 -3.15
C VAL A 170 -11.85 18.80 -1.96
N ILE A 171 -11.03 17.85 -1.50
CA ILE A 171 -10.21 17.98 -0.31
C ILE A 171 -8.77 17.67 -0.71
N ASP A 172 -7.85 18.57 -0.40
CA ASP A 172 -6.44 18.30 -0.64
C ASP A 172 -5.96 17.16 0.24
N ARG A 173 -5.03 16.36 -0.31
CA ARG A 173 -4.26 15.43 0.52
C ARG A 173 -3.52 16.25 1.57
N GLY A 174 -3.54 15.77 2.81
CA GLY A 174 -2.94 16.46 3.94
C GLY A 174 -2.29 15.51 4.92
N THR A 175 -2.11 15.99 6.14
CA THR A 175 -1.46 15.24 7.22
C THR A 175 -2.43 14.35 8.00
N CYS A 176 -3.73 14.67 8.00
CA CYS A 176 -4.76 13.85 8.63
C CYS A 176 -5.21 12.66 7.75
N THR A 177 -5.75 11.63 8.40
CA THR A 177 -6.19 10.39 7.75
C THR A 177 -7.42 10.62 6.88
N PHE A 178 -7.67 9.71 5.92
CA PHE A 178 -8.89 9.76 5.12
C PHE A 178 -10.16 9.60 5.96
N SER A 179 -10.11 8.82 7.05
CA SER A 179 -11.25 8.66 7.96
C SER A 179 -11.58 9.93 8.75
N THR A 180 -10.63 10.87 8.86
CA THR A 180 -10.86 12.19 9.47
C THR A 180 -11.49 13.19 8.50
N LYS A 181 -11.29 13.01 7.19
CA LYS A 181 -11.82 13.88 6.14
C LYS A 181 -13.29 13.51 5.85
#